data_AF-A0A9X1I0C4-F1
#
_entry.id   AF-A0A9X1I0C4-F1
#
_cell.length_a   1.000
_cell.length_b   1.000
_cell.length_c   1.000
_cell.angle_alpha   90.00
_cell.angle_beta   90.00
_cell.angle_gamma   90.00
#
_symmetry.space_group_name_H-M   'P 1'
#
loop_
_entity.id
_entity.type
_entity.pdbx_description
1 polymer ?
#
loop_
_entity_poly.entity_id
_entity_poly.type
_entity_poly.pdbx_seq_one_letter_code
_entity_poly.pdbx_strand_id
1 'polypeptide(L)' 'MLNTYFRVIVGVMVLLSVVLTVYVNTNWLWFTVFIGVNMIQSAFTKWCLLEDILTKVFKIKK' A
#
# COMPACT_ATOMS: atom_id res chain seq x y z
N MET A 1 -6.06 -11.34 11.99
CA MET A 1 -7.16 -10.50 11.44
C MET A 1 -6.63 -9.34 10.60
N LEU A 2 -5.61 -8.61 11.07
CA LEU A 2 -4.97 -7.49 10.36
C LEU A 2 -4.45 -7.85 8.95
N ASN A 3 -3.83 -9.04 8.79
CA ASN A 3 -3.22 -9.49 7.53
C ASN A 3 -4.18 -9.56 6.33
N THR A 4 -5.47 -9.87 6.54
CA THR A 4 -6.43 -10.02 5.43
C THR A 4 -6.86 -8.66 4.91
N TYR A 5 -7.27 -7.75 5.80
CA TYR A 5 -7.64 -6.38 5.43
C TYR A 5 -6.47 -5.62 4.80
N PHE A 6 -5.27 -5.83 5.34
CA PHE A 6 -4.04 -5.27 4.82
C PHE A 6 -3.78 -5.67 3.36
N ARG A 7 -3.85 -6.97 3.05
CA ARG A 7 -3.63 -7.48 1.69
C ARG A 7 -4.65 -6.93 0.68
N VAL A 8 -5.91 -6.81 1.09
CA VAL A 8 -6.97 -6.26 0.23
C VAL A 8 -6.74 -4.77 -0.04
N ILE A 9 -6.43 -3.99 0.99
CA ILE A 9 -6.21 -2.55 0.85
C ILE A 9 -4.98 -2.26 -0.03
N VAL A 10 -3.88 -2.98 0.18
CA VAL A 10 -2.70 -2.84 -0.68
C VAL A 10 -3.01 -3.23 -2.12
N GLY A 11 -3.73 -4.33 -2.33
CA GLY A 11 -4.14 -4.77 -3.66
C GLY A 11 -4.98 -3.72 -4.39
N VAL A 12 -5.96 -3.13 -3.71
CA VAL A 12 -6.80 -2.04 -4.27
C VAL A 12 -5.96 -0.80 -4.56
N MET A 13 -5.07 -0.40 -3.64
CA MET A 13 -4.18 0.76 -3.81
C MET A 13 -3.27 0.60 -5.04
N VAL A 14 -2.74 -0.60 -5.29
CA VAL A 14 -1.89 -0.89 -6.45
C VAL A 14 -2.71 -0.91 -7.74
N LEU A 15 -3.89 -1.53 -7.76
CA LEU A 15 -4.78 -1.50 -8.93
C LEU A 15 -5.18 -0.07 -9.30
N LEU A 16 -5.53 0.75 -8.30
CA LEU A 16 -5.86 2.15 -8.50
C LEU A 16 -4.65 2.94 -9.02
N SER A 17 -3.44 2.60 -8.54
CA SER A 17 -2.17 3.14 -9.03
C SER A 17 -1.92 2.80 -10.51
N VAL A 18 -2.19 1.56 -10.92
CA VAL A 18 -2.02 1.14 -12.31
C VAL A 18 -3.03 1.83 -13.23
N VAL A 19 -4.30 1.93 -12.83
CA VAL A 19 -5.35 2.57 -13.66
C VAL A 19 -5.02 4.04 -13.94
N LEU A 20 -4.58 4.80 -12.93
CA LEU A 20 -4.21 6.20 -13.15
C LEU A 20 -2.89 6.36 -13.91
N THR A 21 -1.97 5.39 -13.84
CA THR A 21 -0.77 5.38 -14.69
C THR A 21 -1.16 5.38 -16.17
N VAL A 22 -2.18 4.58 -16.53
CA VAL A 22 -2.68 4.49 -17.91
C VAL A 22 -3.45 5.75 -18.31
N TYR A 23 -4.23 6.34 -17.39
CA TYR A 23 -5.10 7.49 -17.69
C TYR A 23 -4.42 8.87 -17.60
N VAL A 24 -3.39 9.04 -16.78
CA VAL A 24 -2.76 10.35 -16.53
C VAL A 24 -1.37 10.45 -17.16
N ASN A 25 -0.42 9.62 -16.72
CA ASN A 25 0.96 9.67 -17.21
C ASN A 25 1.77 8.45 -16.74
N THR A 26 2.67 7.92 -17.58
CA THR A 26 3.56 6.79 -17.27
C THR A 26 4.43 7.04 -16.03
N ASN A 27 4.74 8.29 -15.68
CA ASN A 27 5.48 8.64 -14.47
C ASN A 27 4.82 8.17 -13.16
N TRP A 28 3.54 7.82 -13.17
CA TRP A 28 2.85 7.25 -12.00
C TRP A 28 3.29 5.81 -11.64
N LEU A 29 4.03 5.14 -12.54
CA LEU A 29 4.72 3.88 -12.22
C LEU A 29 5.71 4.04 -11.07
N TRP A 30 6.40 5.18 -10.96
CA TRP A 30 7.33 5.42 -9.85
C TRP A 30 6.60 5.41 -8.50
N PHE A 31 5.36 5.89 -8.45
CA PHE A 31 4.52 5.83 -7.26
C PHE A 31 4.12 4.40 -6.91
N THR A 32 3.74 3.61 -7.92
CA THR A 32 3.44 2.18 -7.76
C THR A 32 4.65 1.39 -7.25
N VAL A 33 5.84 1.65 -7.81
CA VAL A 33 7.11 1.04 -7.38
C VAL A 33 7.44 1.45 -5.95
N PHE A 34 7.25 2.71 -5.58
CA PHE A 34 7.47 3.19 -4.22
C PHE A 34 6.58 2.45 -3.21
N ILE A 35 5.28 2.28 -3.50
CA ILE A 35 4.35 1.51 -2.67
C ILE A 35 4.82 0.05 -2.54
N GLY A 36 5.24 -0.56 -3.66
CA GLY A 36 5.74 -1.94 -3.70
C GLY A 36 7.01 -2.14 -2.84
N VAL A 37 7.99 -1.24 -2.96
CA VAL A 37 9.23 -1.28 -2.15
C VAL A 37 8.91 -1.16 -0.66
N ASN A 38 7.99 -0.27 -0.27
CA ASN A 38 7.55 -0.15 1.12
C ASN A 38 6.84 -1.42 1.62
N MET A 39 6.09 -2.11 0.77
CA MET A 39 5.45 -3.39 1.12
C MET A 39 6.49 -4.51 1.28
N ILE A 40 7.51 -4.56 0.41
CA ILE A 40 8.62 -5.52 0.51
C ILE A 40 9.40 -5.28 1.80
N GLN A 41 9.72 -4.03 2.12
CA GLN A 41 10.37 -3.67 3.38
C GLN A 41 9.53 -4.10 4.59
N SER A 42 8.20 -3.96 4.53
CA SER A 42 7.32 -4.46 5.59
C SER A 42 7.39 -5.98 5.76
N ALA A 43 7.56 -6.75 4.69
CA ALA A 43 7.66 -8.21 4.76
C ALA A 43 8.94 -8.67 5.48
N PHE A 44 10.05 -7.92 5.30
CA PHE A 44 11.34 -8.24 5.92
C PHE A 44 11.48 -7.69 7.34
N THR A 45 11.01 -6.47 7.60
CA THR A 45 11.25 -5.78 8.89
C THR A 45 10.14 -6.02 9.92
N LYS A 46 9.04 -6.68 9.54
CA LYS A 46 7.78 -6.80 10.32
C LYS A 46 7.22 -5.47 10.85
N TRP A 47 7.73 -4.35 10.33
CA TRP A 47 7.33 -3.00 10.63
C TRP A 47 6.61 -2.48 9.39
N CYS A 48 5.28 -2.44 9.48
CA CYS A 48 4.44 -2.12 8.35
C CYS A 48 4.00 -0.66 8.46
N LEU A 49 4.67 0.23 7.72
CA LEU A 49 4.36 1.66 7.69
C LEU A 49 2.91 1.93 7.24
N LEU A 50 2.39 1.06 6.37
CA LEU A 50 1.01 1.14 5.91
C LEU A 50 0.01 0.64 6.97
N GLU A 51 0.42 -0.27 7.86
CA GLU A 51 -0.37 -0.70 9.02
C GLU A 51 -0.44 0.42 10.08
N ASP A 52 0.67 1.15 10.29
CA ASP A 52 0.69 2.34 11.14
C ASP A 52 -0.21 3.45 10.57
N ILE A 53 -0.14 3.71 9.26
CA ILE A 53 -1.07 4.64 8.57
C ILE A 53 -2.51 4.17 8.70
N LEU A 54 -2.81 2.88 8.55
CA LEU A 54 -4.17 2.38 8.67
C LEU A 54 -4.70 2.50 10.10
N THR A 55 -3.89 2.15 11.10
CA THR A 55 -4.22 2.33 12.51
C THR A 55 -4.42 3.82 12.84
N LYS A 56 -3.66 4.72 12.21
CA LYS A 56 -3.73 6.17 12.47
C LYS A 56 -4.89 6.86 11.74
N VAL A 57 -5.21 6.44 10.51
CA VAL A 57 -6.30 6.99 9.69
C VAL A 57 -7.65 6.37 10.08
N PHE A 58 -7.72 5.06 10.27
CA PHE A 58 -8.95 4.35 10.63
C PHE A 58 -9.14 4.12 12.13
N LYS A 59 -8.19 4.56 12.98
CA LYS A 59 -8.26 4.44 14.46
C LYS A 59 -8.52 3.00 14.95
N ILE A 60 -8.07 1.99 14.18
CA ILE A 60 -8.22 0.57 14.53
C ILE A 60 -7.21 0.26 15.63
N LYS A 61 -7.69 0.03 16.85
CA LYS A 61 -6.89 -0.36 18.01
C LYS A 61 -6.23 -1.72 17.74
N LYS A 62 -4.90 -1.77 17.86
CA LYS A 62 -4.07 -2.97 17.75
C LYS A 62 -4.51 -4.06 18.73
#